data_AF-A0A0B7NUX4-F1
#
_entry.id   AF-A0A0B7NUX4-F1
#
_cell.length_a   1.000
_cell.length_b   1.000
_cell.length_c   1.000
_cell.angle_alpha   90.00
_cell.angle_beta   90.00
_cell.angle_gamma   90.00
#
_symmetry.space_group_name_H-M   'P 1'
#
loop_
_entity.id
_entity.type
_entity.pdbx_description
1 polymer ?
#
loop_
_entity_poly.entity_id
_entity_poly.type
_entity_poly.pdbx_seq_one_letter_code
_entity_poly.pdbx_strand_id
1 'polypeptide(L)'
;MAYQHQINYINNATVKEDHPAPIQTTISHLSQHQFHPLLLANYTLGEELGSGGYGFVVSAFEKKTGIERAIKFIFRNKIPAHSWVKDPELGPIPMEIYILKNVRHPSVIGYVDSYQDNNFCYLVMELHGTSWSSTSTESELSSPRSPALSETSSFGSTNSYCSTPSDEYPSFFEQQQPVIKRRTSCDLFECIERHNNFEEPLARMIFKQIASCVAHLDLLGVCHRDIKDENIVIDDKFQVKLIDFGSSVLLPRHFGDKQNYLFNQFYGTVSFASPEILLGRPYRAEPAEIWSLGVLLYTILFGEVPFHDSNMAIAGQFVQPKINVSPECFSLISWMLSRSPENRPTIHQVLMHPWFSNA
;
A
#
# COMPACT_ATOMS: atom_id res chain seq x y z
N MET A 1 -0.52 7.44 21.43
CA MET A 1 0.49 6.66 22.19
C MET A 1 0.08 5.20 22.47
N ALA A 2 -0.91 4.63 21.77
CA ALA A 2 -1.36 3.25 22.00
C ALA A 2 -0.88 2.22 20.96
N TYR A 3 -0.38 2.65 19.79
CA TYR A 3 0.01 1.76 18.69
C TYR A 3 1.46 1.24 18.76
N GLN A 4 2.37 1.94 19.46
CA GLN A 4 3.78 1.53 19.59
C GLN A 4 3.96 0.26 20.44
N HIS A 5 2.94 -0.16 21.20
CA HIS A 5 3.01 -1.30 22.11
C HIS A 5 2.60 -2.65 21.49
N GLN A 6 2.00 -2.65 20.29
CA GLN A 6 1.42 -3.87 19.70
C GLN A 6 2.37 -4.59 18.71
N ILE A 7 3.44 -3.91 18.26
CA ILE A 7 4.49 -4.50 17.40
C ILE A 7 5.40 -5.48 18.18
N ASN A 8 5.47 -5.39 19.51
CA ASN A 8 6.46 -6.12 20.31
C ASN A 8 6.03 -7.51 20.83
N TYR A 9 4.86 -8.04 20.45
CA TYR A 9 4.32 -9.27 21.08
C TYR A 9 4.05 -10.46 20.14
N ILE A 10 4.51 -10.44 18.88
CA ILE A 10 4.25 -11.49 17.88
C ILE A 10 5.40 -12.52 17.74
N ASN A 11 6.46 -12.44 18.56
CA ASN A 11 7.66 -13.29 18.40
C ASN A 11 7.61 -14.65 19.12
N ASN A 12 6.55 -15.46 18.94
CA ASN A 12 6.53 -16.84 19.45
C ASN A 12 5.90 -17.85 18.47
N ALA A 13 6.27 -17.76 17.19
CA ALA A 13 6.20 -18.90 16.28
C ALA A 13 7.61 -19.14 15.72
N THR A 14 8.19 -20.29 16.04
CA THR A 14 9.51 -20.72 15.55
C THR A 14 9.51 -20.85 14.02
N VAL A 15 9.87 -19.76 13.36
CA VAL A 15 10.38 -19.72 11.99
C VAL A 15 11.86 -19.36 12.12
N LYS A 16 12.74 -20.06 11.40
CA LYS A 16 14.17 -19.76 11.39
C LYS A 16 14.38 -18.35 10.83
N GLU A 17 14.65 -17.39 11.71
CA GLU A 17 15.07 -16.04 11.35
C GLU A 17 16.57 -16.05 11.04
N ASP A 18 16.91 -16.15 9.75
CA ASP A 18 18.12 -15.48 9.27
C ASP A 18 17.77 -14.00 9.17
N HIS A 19 18.11 -13.22 10.20
CA HIS A 19 18.02 -11.77 10.14
C HIS A 19 19.21 -11.21 9.35
N PRO A 20 19.04 -10.72 8.11
CA PRO A 20 19.97 -9.72 7.61
C PRO A 20 19.76 -8.44 8.44
N ALA A 21 20.86 -7.79 8.80
CA ALA A 21 20.86 -6.49 9.48
C ALA A 21 19.92 -5.49 8.77
N PRO A 22 19.31 -4.53 9.49
CA PRO A 22 18.47 -3.51 8.89
C PRO A 22 19.31 -2.71 7.88
N ILE A 23 19.11 -2.95 6.59
CA ILE A 23 19.69 -2.13 5.54
C ILE A 23 18.96 -0.80 5.62
N GLN A 24 19.67 0.25 6.00
CA GLN A 24 19.21 1.64 5.91
C GLN A 24 18.99 1.98 4.42
N THR A 25 17.81 1.65 3.89
CA THR A 25 17.40 1.95 2.51
C THR A 25 17.08 3.42 2.37
N THR A 26 18.11 4.23 2.16
CA THR A 26 17.96 5.56 1.55
C THR A 26 18.59 5.55 0.17
N ILE A 27 18.04 6.36 -0.74
CA ILE A 27 18.55 6.64 -2.09
C ILE A 27 20.04 7.06 -2.11
N SER A 28 20.62 7.38 -0.94
CA SER A 28 22.05 7.49 -0.70
C SER A 28 22.87 6.32 -1.26
N HIS A 29 22.34 5.09 -1.22
CA HIS A 29 22.97 3.89 -1.81
C HIS A 29 22.88 3.80 -3.35
N LEU A 30 22.11 4.67 -4.01
CA LEU A 30 21.96 4.74 -5.47
C LEU A 30 22.75 5.87 -6.11
N SER A 31 23.52 6.64 -5.32
CA SER A 31 24.34 7.76 -5.80
C SER A 31 25.33 7.39 -6.91
N GLN A 32 25.67 6.10 -7.05
CA GLN A 32 26.59 5.60 -8.10
C GLN A 32 25.89 4.82 -9.21
N HIS A 33 24.57 4.59 -9.13
CA HIS A 33 23.85 3.81 -10.14
C HIS A 33 23.51 4.68 -11.36
N GLN A 34 23.90 4.24 -12.55
CA GLN A 34 23.44 4.85 -13.80
C GLN A 34 22.06 4.29 -14.15
N PHE A 35 21.02 5.09 -13.93
CA PHE A 35 19.65 4.73 -14.30
C PHE A 35 19.47 4.62 -15.82
N HIS A 36 18.42 3.92 -16.23
CA HIS A 36 18.10 3.71 -17.65
C HIS A 36 18.02 5.05 -18.42
N PRO A 37 18.76 5.24 -19.54
CA PRO A 37 18.84 6.54 -20.22
C PRO A 37 17.49 7.09 -20.70
N LEU A 38 16.60 6.23 -21.22
CA LEU A 38 15.27 6.67 -21.68
C LEU A 38 14.36 7.07 -20.51
N LEU A 39 14.53 6.47 -19.33
CA LEU A 39 13.79 6.86 -18.14
C LEU A 39 14.14 8.31 -17.78
N LEU A 40 15.44 8.61 -17.68
CA LEU A 40 15.93 9.96 -17.38
C LEU A 40 15.68 10.95 -18.52
N ALA A 41 15.57 10.48 -19.77
CA ALA A 41 15.19 11.33 -20.89
C ALA A 41 13.73 11.79 -20.78
N ASN A 42 12.84 10.95 -20.26
CA ASN A 42 11.41 11.21 -20.19
C ASN A 42 10.93 11.79 -18.85
N TYR A 43 11.64 11.51 -17.75
CA TYR A 43 11.20 11.86 -16.40
C TYR A 43 12.28 12.60 -15.60
N THR A 44 11.84 13.50 -14.73
CA THR A 44 12.66 14.13 -13.69
C THR A 44 12.25 13.55 -12.35
N LEU A 45 13.15 12.84 -11.67
CA LEU A 45 12.87 12.19 -10.39
C LEU A 45 12.67 13.23 -9.26
N GLY A 46 11.70 12.96 -8.40
CA GLY A 46 11.26 13.80 -7.29
C GLY A 46 11.44 13.11 -5.94
N GLU A 47 10.41 13.17 -5.10
CA GLU A 47 10.43 12.75 -3.69
C GLU A 47 10.21 11.25 -3.50
N GLU A 48 10.72 10.64 -2.42
CA GLU A 48 10.43 9.26 -2.05
C GLU A 48 9.01 9.21 -1.47
N LEU A 49 8.17 8.39 -2.11
CA LEU A 49 6.78 8.19 -1.71
C LEU A 49 6.66 7.02 -0.74
N GLY A 50 7.52 6.00 -0.89
CA GLY A 50 7.53 4.85 -0.01
C GLY A 50 8.67 3.88 -0.34
N SER A 51 8.98 2.99 0.59
CA SER A 51 10.00 1.97 0.43
C SER A 51 9.59 0.67 1.12
N GLY A 52 10.04 -0.46 0.58
CA GLY A 52 9.68 -1.78 1.07
C GLY A 52 10.71 -2.85 0.70
N GLY A 53 10.43 -4.10 1.10
CA GLY A 53 11.37 -5.20 0.93
C GLY A 53 11.83 -5.44 -0.51
N TYR A 54 10.96 -5.18 -1.49
CA TYR A 54 11.18 -5.49 -2.91
C TYR A 54 11.62 -4.28 -3.75
N GLY A 55 11.67 -3.08 -3.18
CA GLY A 55 11.89 -1.87 -3.95
C GLY A 55 11.57 -0.59 -3.19
N PHE A 56 11.51 0.50 -3.95
CA PHE A 56 11.07 1.80 -3.44
C PHE A 56 10.32 2.55 -4.54
N VAL A 57 9.55 3.56 -4.14
CA VAL A 57 8.69 4.35 -5.00
C VAL A 57 9.06 5.81 -4.84
N VAL A 58 9.21 6.52 -5.95
CA VAL A 58 9.47 7.97 -5.97
C VAL A 58 8.43 8.68 -6.85
N SER A 59 8.19 9.95 -6.58
CA SER A 59 7.49 10.81 -7.54
C SER A 59 8.43 11.18 -8.68
N ALA A 60 7.87 11.49 -9.84
CA ALA A 60 8.62 11.97 -10.98
C ALA A 60 7.74 12.84 -11.89
N PHE A 61 8.30 13.92 -12.43
CA PHE A 61 7.61 14.76 -13.40
C PHE A 61 7.91 14.28 -14.82
N GLU A 62 6.85 13.94 -15.57
CA GLU A 62 6.94 13.62 -17.00
C GLU A 62 7.31 14.90 -17.76
N LYS A 63 8.50 14.95 -18.37
CA LYS A 63 9.06 16.18 -18.96
C LYS A 63 8.20 16.75 -20.10
N LYS A 64 7.49 15.89 -20.83
CA LYS A 64 6.66 16.28 -21.97
C LYS A 64 5.37 16.98 -21.55
N THR A 65 4.73 16.49 -20.48
CA THR A 65 3.37 16.90 -20.08
C THR A 65 3.37 17.75 -18.80
N GLY A 66 4.45 17.69 -18.02
CA GLY A 66 4.51 18.26 -16.67
C GLY A 66 3.73 17.47 -15.62
N ILE A 67 3.12 16.33 -15.98
CA ILE A 67 2.29 15.54 -15.07
C ILE A 67 3.19 14.77 -14.10
N GLU A 68 2.88 14.85 -12.80
CA GLU A 68 3.54 14.06 -11.77
C GLU A 68 3.07 12.59 -11.82
N ARG A 69 4.02 11.66 -11.70
CA ARG A 69 3.86 10.21 -11.78
C ARG A 69 4.52 9.55 -10.57
N ALA A 70 4.12 8.31 -10.29
CA ALA A 70 4.85 7.44 -9.36
C ALA A 70 5.74 6.49 -10.17
N ILE A 71 6.99 6.30 -9.75
CA ILE A 71 7.91 5.32 -10.35
C ILE A 71 8.34 4.35 -9.26
N LYS A 72 7.95 3.08 -9.40
CA LYS A 72 8.39 1.97 -8.54
C LYS A 72 9.65 1.34 -9.13
N PHE A 73 10.71 1.34 -8.33
CA PHE A 73 11.99 0.72 -8.61
C PHE A 73 11.98 -0.66 -7.97
N ILE A 74 11.85 -1.70 -8.79
CA ILE A 74 11.77 -3.09 -8.35
C ILE A 74 13.15 -3.71 -8.48
N PHE A 75 13.72 -4.21 -7.37
CA PHE A 75 15.03 -4.86 -7.38
C PHE A 75 14.97 -6.19 -8.12
N ARG A 76 15.70 -6.33 -9.23
CA ARG A 76 15.63 -7.54 -10.08
C ARG A 76 16.04 -8.81 -9.34
N ASN A 77 17.04 -8.73 -8.47
CA ASN A 77 17.53 -9.84 -7.68
C ASN A 77 16.58 -10.30 -6.56
N LYS A 78 15.55 -9.51 -6.24
CA LYS A 78 14.53 -9.84 -5.24
C LYS A 78 13.24 -10.37 -5.86
N ILE A 79 13.11 -10.37 -7.18
CA ILE A 79 11.92 -10.90 -7.86
C ILE A 79 12.02 -12.43 -7.87
N PRO A 80 11.04 -13.15 -7.28
CA PRO A 80 11.02 -14.61 -7.32
C PRO A 80 11.01 -15.14 -8.76
N ALA A 81 11.69 -16.26 -8.99
CA ALA A 81 11.80 -16.84 -10.34
C ALA A 81 10.44 -17.12 -11.01
N HIS A 82 9.42 -17.51 -10.21
CA HIS A 82 8.07 -17.79 -10.69
C HIS A 82 7.24 -16.53 -10.99
N SER A 83 7.71 -15.35 -10.57
CA SER A 83 7.03 -14.07 -10.77
C SER A 83 7.50 -13.34 -12.03
N TRP A 84 8.37 -13.95 -12.84
CA TRP A 84 8.75 -13.42 -14.15
C TRP A 84 7.79 -13.94 -15.23
N VAL A 85 7.30 -13.02 -16.05
CA VAL A 85 6.40 -13.30 -17.18
C VAL A 85 7.08 -12.84 -18.48
N LYS A 86 6.90 -13.61 -19.55
CA LYS A 86 7.37 -13.22 -20.88
C LYS A 86 6.27 -12.41 -21.57
N ASP A 87 6.43 -11.09 -21.58
CA ASP A 87 5.59 -10.19 -22.36
C ASP A 87 6.02 -10.19 -23.84
N PRO A 88 5.08 -10.16 -24.81
CA PRO A 88 5.41 -10.18 -26.23
C PRO A 88 6.23 -8.98 -26.73
N GLU A 89 6.10 -7.82 -26.08
CA GLU A 89 6.70 -6.55 -26.49
C GLU A 89 7.91 -6.19 -25.62
N LEU A 90 7.80 -6.36 -24.31
CA LEU A 90 8.81 -5.93 -23.33
C LEU A 90 9.79 -7.05 -22.94
N GLY A 91 9.53 -8.29 -23.38
CA GLY A 91 10.31 -9.45 -23.00
C GLY A 91 10.05 -9.88 -21.54
N PRO A 92 11.05 -10.39 -20.81
CA PRO A 92 10.87 -10.81 -19.42
C PRO A 92 10.61 -9.61 -18.51
N ILE A 93 9.42 -9.56 -17.92
CA ILE A 93 9.01 -8.53 -16.96
C ILE A 93 8.44 -9.15 -15.68
N PRO A 94 8.43 -8.43 -14.55
CA PRO A 94 7.76 -8.89 -13.33
C PRO A 94 6.25 -9.01 -13.54
N MET A 95 5.62 -9.95 -12.84
CA MET A 95 4.17 -10.19 -12.83
C MET A 95 3.39 -8.91 -12.51
N GLU A 96 3.88 -8.09 -11.59
CA GLU A 96 3.28 -6.79 -11.25
C GLU A 96 3.16 -5.86 -12.47
N ILE A 97 4.24 -5.72 -13.27
CA ILE A 97 4.23 -4.91 -14.49
C ILE A 97 3.28 -5.53 -15.52
N TYR A 98 3.32 -6.85 -15.68
CA TYR A 98 2.44 -7.55 -16.62
C TYR A 98 0.96 -7.33 -16.28
N ILE A 99 0.57 -7.47 -15.00
CA ILE A 99 -0.82 -7.27 -14.58
C ILE A 99 -1.23 -5.82 -14.81
N LEU A 100 -0.46 -4.84 -14.34
CA LEU A 100 -0.84 -3.42 -14.46
C LEU A 100 -0.88 -2.95 -15.93
N LYS A 101 -0.03 -3.49 -16.80
CA LYS A 101 -0.09 -3.22 -18.25
C LYS A 101 -1.40 -3.70 -18.88
N ASN A 102 -1.97 -4.81 -18.38
CA ASN A 102 -3.11 -5.50 -19.00
C ASN A 102 -4.45 -5.30 -18.28
N VAL A 103 -4.46 -4.76 -17.06
CA VAL A 103 -5.69 -4.49 -16.29
C VAL A 103 -6.06 -3.02 -16.37
N ARG A 104 -7.35 -2.73 -16.63
CA ARG A 104 -7.91 -1.37 -16.69
C ARG A 104 -9.21 -1.30 -15.89
N HIS A 105 -9.18 -0.61 -14.76
CA HIS A 105 -10.34 -0.37 -13.92
C HIS A 105 -10.18 0.96 -13.17
N PRO A 106 -11.25 1.75 -12.90
CA PRO A 106 -11.14 3.04 -12.23
C PRO A 106 -10.42 3.00 -10.87
N SER A 107 -10.61 1.90 -10.14
CA SER A 107 -10.01 1.65 -8.82
C SER A 107 -8.78 0.73 -8.85
N VAL A 108 -8.12 0.58 -10.01
CA VAL A 108 -6.75 0.03 -10.13
C VAL A 108 -5.84 1.18 -10.53
N ILE A 109 -4.65 1.27 -9.93
CA ILE A 109 -3.68 2.31 -10.30
C ILE A 109 -3.29 2.21 -11.78
N GLY A 110 -3.29 3.34 -12.49
CA GLY A 110 -3.04 3.33 -13.93
C GLY A 110 -1.58 3.03 -14.30
N TYR A 111 -1.34 2.03 -15.15
CA TYR A 111 -0.06 1.86 -15.84
C TYR A 111 0.17 2.97 -16.87
N VAL A 112 1.38 3.54 -16.86
CA VAL A 112 1.86 4.55 -17.82
C VAL A 112 2.95 3.98 -18.72
N ASP A 113 4.04 3.47 -18.14
CA ASP A 113 5.21 2.98 -18.88
C ASP A 113 6.07 2.05 -18.02
N SER A 114 7.06 1.38 -18.62
CA SER A 114 8.05 0.60 -17.89
C SER A 114 9.40 0.55 -18.59
N TYR A 115 10.45 0.41 -17.79
CA TYR A 115 11.83 0.33 -18.25
C TYR A 115 12.56 -0.78 -17.50
N GLN A 116 13.74 -1.15 -17.97
CA GLN A 116 14.58 -2.10 -17.24
C GLN A 116 16.07 -1.89 -17.51
N ASP A 117 16.89 -2.15 -16.50
CA ASP A 117 18.34 -2.28 -16.62
C ASP A 117 18.84 -3.54 -15.89
N ASN A 118 20.14 -3.61 -15.61
CA ASN A 118 20.75 -4.78 -14.95
C ASN A 118 20.32 -4.94 -13.47
N ASN A 119 19.91 -3.87 -12.80
CA ASN A 119 19.62 -3.83 -11.37
C ASN A 119 18.11 -3.68 -11.08
N PHE A 120 17.39 -2.95 -11.95
CA PHE A 120 16.00 -2.54 -11.72
C PHE A 120 15.07 -2.90 -12.87
N CYS A 121 13.83 -3.23 -12.50
CA CYS A 121 12.67 -3.00 -13.34
C CYS A 121 11.98 -1.73 -12.82
N TYR A 122 11.68 -0.80 -13.72
CA TYR A 122 11.03 0.47 -13.42
C TYR A 122 9.59 0.40 -13.89
N LEU A 123 8.66 0.66 -12.99
CA LEU A 123 7.23 0.70 -13.28
C LEU A 123 6.73 2.13 -13.07
N VAL A 124 6.31 2.79 -14.15
CA VAL A 124 5.75 4.14 -14.13
C VAL A 124 4.23 4.05 -14.07
N MET A 125 3.64 4.73 -13.10
CA MET A 125 2.22 4.69 -12.79
C MET A 125 1.64 6.10 -12.68
N GLU A 126 0.32 6.17 -12.83
CA GLU A 126 -0.49 7.26 -12.28
C GLU A 126 -0.09 7.52 -10.82
N LEU A 127 0.04 8.80 -10.44
CA LEU A 127 0.12 9.19 -9.05
C LEU A 127 -1.29 9.54 -8.58
N HIS A 128 -1.76 8.90 -7.51
CA HIS A 128 -3.10 9.13 -6.94
C HIS A 128 -3.01 9.36 -5.44
N GLY A 129 -3.97 10.11 -4.91
CA GLY A 129 -4.15 10.39 -3.49
C GLY A 129 -3.72 11.79 -3.09
N THR A 130 -4.28 12.25 -1.97
CA THR A 130 -4.05 13.59 -1.42
C THR A 130 -3.52 13.49 0.00
N SER A 131 -2.53 14.32 0.33
CA SER A 131 -2.03 14.39 1.70
C SER A 131 -3.11 14.98 2.60
N TRP A 132 -3.52 14.25 3.63
CA TRP A 132 -4.50 14.70 4.61
C TRP A 132 -3.85 15.64 5.64
N SER A 133 -3.23 16.74 5.21
CA SER A 133 -2.69 17.75 6.14
C SER A 133 -3.84 18.36 6.94
N SER A 134 -3.72 18.39 8.26
CA SER A 134 -4.69 18.96 9.19
C SER A 134 -4.89 20.46 8.96
N THR A 135 -5.67 20.84 7.96
CA THR A 135 -6.17 22.20 7.76
C THR A 135 -7.37 22.19 6.82
N SER A 136 -8.56 22.16 7.41
CA SER A 136 -9.78 22.72 6.83
C SER A 136 -10.59 23.40 7.93
N THR A 137 -10.38 24.72 8.03
CA THR A 137 -11.33 25.75 8.50
C THR A 137 -11.98 25.61 9.89
N GLU A 138 -11.40 26.30 10.88
CA GLU A 138 -12.20 27.12 11.80
C GLU A 138 -11.80 28.59 11.62
N SER A 139 -12.72 29.37 11.04
CA SER A 139 -12.65 30.83 11.00
C SER A 139 -13.24 31.43 12.28
N GLU A 140 -12.40 32.18 13.00
CA GLU A 140 -12.67 33.31 13.89
C GLU A 140 -13.88 33.28 14.85
N LEU A 141 -13.60 33.11 16.16
CA LEU A 141 -14.13 34.03 17.19
C LEU A 141 -13.23 34.05 18.46
N SER A 142 -12.60 35.21 18.71
CA SER A 142 -12.18 35.80 20.01
C SER A 142 -11.43 34.98 21.09
N SER A 143 -10.12 35.26 21.22
CA SER A 143 -9.25 35.58 22.42
C SER A 143 -9.47 34.93 23.82
N PRO A 144 -8.50 35.07 24.75
CA PRO A 144 -7.16 34.47 24.79
C PRO A 144 -6.95 33.68 26.10
N ARG A 145 -6.39 32.47 26.06
CA ARG A 145 -5.88 31.82 27.28
C ARG A 145 -4.65 30.99 27.01
N SER A 146 -3.48 31.55 27.33
CA SER A 146 -2.43 30.79 28.00
C SER A 146 -2.89 30.51 29.45
N PRO A 147 -2.39 29.46 30.13
CA PRO A 147 -1.04 29.50 30.67
C PRO A 147 -0.26 28.18 30.68
N ALA A 148 1.05 28.32 30.86
CA ALA A 148 1.94 27.44 31.64
C ALA A 148 2.31 26.06 31.05
N LEU A 149 3.56 25.56 31.12
CA LEU A 149 4.72 25.96 31.93
C LEU A 149 5.99 25.25 31.40
N SER A 150 7.13 25.97 31.49
CA SER A 150 8.53 25.53 31.69
C SER A 150 9.17 24.60 30.64
N GLU A 151 10.39 24.84 30.15
CA GLU A 151 11.62 25.02 30.92
C GLU A 151 12.64 26.01 30.32
N THR A 152 13.60 26.31 31.18
CA THR A 152 14.52 27.46 31.27
C THR A 152 15.79 27.38 30.41
N SER A 153 16.09 28.53 29.79
CA SER A 153 17.40 29.20 29.63
C SER A 153 18.72 28.43 29.82
N SER A 154 19.58 28.52 28.80
CA SER A 154 21.02 28.79 28.97
C SER A 154 21.47 29.86 27.97
N PHE A 155 22.13 30.88 28.49
CA PHE A 155 22.63 32.10 27.85
C PHE A 155 23.96 31.92 27.09
N GLY A 156 24.23 32.87 26.19
CA GLY A 156 25.59 33.41 25.95
C GLY A 156 26.01 33.40 24.48
N SER A 157 25.75 34.45 23.70
CA SER A 157 26.68 35.59 23.41
C SER A 157 27.87 35.20 22.52
N THR A 158 28.40 35.93 21.54
CA THR A 158 28.16 37.17 20.77
C THR A 158 29.35 37.27 19.79
N ASN A 159 29.26 38.13 18.77
CA ASN A 159 30.33 38.74 17.95
C ASN A 159 30.91 37.94 16.76
N SER A 160 31.42 38.53 15.67
CA SER A 160 31.20 39.79 14.95
C SER A 160 32.14 39.79 13.70
N TYR A 161 31.77 40.54 12.65
CA TYR A 161 32.60 41.20 11.62
C TYR A 161 33.42 40.45 10.52
N CYS A 162 33.06 40.77 9.26
CA CYS A 162 33.86 41.39 8.17
C CYS A 162 34.77 40.56 7.19
N SER A 163 34.24 40.37 5.96
CA SER A 163 34.72 40.79 4.62
C SER A 163 36.05 40.36 3.93
N THR A 164 35.87 39.85 2.69
CA THR A 164 36.65 39.97 1.41
C THR A 164 37.68 38.85 1.03
N PRO A 165 38.18 38.78 -0.23
CA PRO A 165 37.65 37.93 -1.33
C PRO A 165 38.74 37.05 -2.01
N SER A 166 38.38 36.00 -2.77
CA SER A 166 39.27 35.46 -3.84
C SER A 166 38.58 34.47 -4.78
N ASP A 167 38.77 34.77 -6.07
CA ASP A 167 39.07 33.89 -7.20
C ASP A 167 38.00 32.95 -7.79
N GLU A 168 37.60 33.35 -9.01
CA GLU A 168 36.92 32.58 -10.04
C GLU A 168 37.76 31.40 -10.55
N TYR A 169 37.13 30.24 -10.73
CA TYR A 169 37.29 29.38 -11.91
C TYR A 169 35.97 28.62 -12.16
N PRO A 170 35.47 28.55 -13.42
CA PRO A 170 34.20 27.91 -13.73
C PRO A 170 34.38 26.39 -13.84
N SER A 171 33.89 25.63 -12.86
CA SER A 171 33.75 24.18 -12.98
C SER A 171 32.57 23.85 -13.88
N PHE A 172 32.89 23.18 -14.98
CA PHE A 172 31.99 22.54 -15.92
C PHE A 172 30.97 21.64 -15.22
N PHE A 173 29.70 21.78 -15.60
CA PHE A 173 28.59 20.81 -15.45
C PHE A 173 28.74 19.74 -14.36
N GLU A 174 28.56 20.12 -13.10
CA GLU A 174 28.04 19.16 -12.11
C GLU A 174 26.57 18.90 -12.45
N GLN A 175 26.27 17.74 -13.02
CA GLN A 175 24.92 17.21 -12.99
C GLN A 175 24.58 16.98 -11.51
N GLN A 176 23.92 17.96 -10.89
CA GLN A 176 23.42 17.85 -9.52
C GLN A 176 22.48 16.64 -9.45
N GLN A 177 22.95 15.58 -8.78
CA GLN A 177 22.13 14.41 -8.53
C GLN A 177 20.93 14.79 -7.66
N PRO A 178 19.72 14.29 -7.96
CA PRO A 178 18.53 14.67 -7.23
C PRO A 178 18.62 14.19 -5.77
N VAL A 179 18.58 15.14 -4.84
CA VAL A 179 18.42 14.85 -3.40
C VAL A 179 16.94 14.60 -3.15
N ILE A 180 16.60 13.33 -2.91
CA ILE A 180 15.21 12.88 -2.75
C ILE A 180 14.78 13.03 -1.29
N LYS A 181 13.73 13.83 -1.03
CA LYS A 181 13.08 13.99 0.28
C LYS A 181 11.89 13.03 0.40
N ARG A 182 11.48 12.64 1.62
CA ARG A 182 10.35 11.72 1.85
C ARG A 182 9.02 12.47 1.99
N ARG A 183 7.98 12.02 1.29
CA ARG A 183 6.60 12.54 1.34
C ARG A 183 5.74 11.74 2.33
N THR A 184 4.68 12.36 2.87
CA THR A 184 3.62 11.66 3.65
C THR A 184 2.83 10.70 2.75
N SER A 185 2.31 9.61 3.31
CA SER A 185 1.55 8.65 2.52
C SER A 185 0.19 9.23 2.15
N CYS A 186 -0.42 8.70 1.09
CA CYS A 186 -1.79 9.03 0.70
C CYS A 186 -2.65 7.76 0.68
N ASP A 187 -2.31 6.80 1.53
CA ASP A 187 -3.01 5.52 1.66
C ASP A 187 -4.22 5.59 2.59
N LEU A 188 -5.05 4.55 2.52
CA LEU A 188 -6.25 4.41 3.31
C LEU A 188 -5.93 4.24 4.80
N PHE A 189 -4.74 3.71 5.14
CA PHE A 189 -4.29 3.62 6.52
C PHE A 189 -4.15 5.02 7.15
N GLU A 190 -3.41 5.93 6.51
CA GLU A 190 -3.25 7.32 6.96
C GLU A 190 -4.60 8.06 7.00
N CYS A 191 -5.48 7.74 6.06
CA CYS A 191 -6.84 8.27 6.03
C CYS A 191 -7.66 7.80 7.24
N ILE A 192 -7.65 6.50 7.57
CA ILE A 192 -8.34 5.93 8.73
C ILE A 192 -7.78 6.54 10.03
N GLU A 193 -6.46 6.62 10.19
CA GLU A 193 -5.85 7.17 11.42
C GLU A 193 -6.25 8.63 11.70
N ARG A 194 -6.52 9.41 10.65
CA ARG A 194 -6.90 10.82 10.78
C ARG A 194 -8.40 11.04 10.96
N HIS A 195 -9.24 10.07 10.63
CA HIS A 195 -10.68 10.15 10.84
C HIS A 195 -11.05 9.41 12.14
N ASN A 196 -11.71 10.09 13.07
CA ASN A 196 -12.06 9.51 14.37
C ASN A 196 -12.99 8.28 14.30
N ASN A 197 -13.61 8.01 13.15
CA ASN A 197 -14.14 6.74 12.62
C ASN A 197 -14.91 7.05 11.33
N PHE A 198 -14.89 6.16 10.33
CA PHE A 198 -15.78 6.33 9.17
C PHE A 198 -17.21 5.97 9.54
N GLU A 199 -18.16 6.86 9.23
CA GLU A 199 -19.58 6.49 9.28
C GLU A 199 -19.86 5.38 8.26
N GLU A 200 -20.82 4.50 8.58
CA GLU A 200 -21.14 3.34 7.75
C GLU A 200 -21.44 3.68 6.28
N PRO A 201 -22.15 4.78 5.91
CA PRO A 201 -22.37 5.14 4.51
C PRO A 201 -21.07 5.45 3.75
N LEU A 202 -20.11 6.11 4.40
CA LEU A 202 -18.80 6.44 3.81
C LEU A 202 -17.95 5.17 3.69
N ALA A 203 -17.91 4.34 4.74
CA ALA A 203 -17.25 3.03 4.70
C ALA A 203 -17.83 2.15 3.57
N ARG A 204 -19.15 2.15 3.38
CA ARG A 204 -19.83 1.45 2.29
C ARG A 204 -19.42 1.95 0.91
N MET A 205 -19.35 3.26 0.72
CA MET A 205 -18.91 3.85 -0.54
C MET A 205 -17.47 3.47 -0.89
N ILE A 206 -16.56 3.57 0.09
CA ILE A 206 -15.14 3.20 -0.07
C ILE A 206 -15.02 1.69 -0.36
N PHE A 207 -15.64 0.85 0.47
CA PHE A 207 -15.54 -0.60 0.34
C PHE A 207 -16.20 -1.13 -0.93
N LYS A 208 -17.27 -0.48 -1.43
CA LYS A 208 -17.88 -0.83 -2.72
C LYS A 208 -16.92 -0.66 -3.89
N GLN A 209 -16.12 0.41 -3.91
CA GLN A 209 -15.10 0.64 -4.94
C GLN A 209 -14.02 -0.46 -4.90
N ILE A 210 -13.57 -0.82 -3.69
CA ILE A 210 -12.59 -1.89 -3.46
C ILE A 210 -13.15 -3.25 -3.91
N ALA A 211 -14.35 -3.62 -3.46
CA ALA A 211 -14.99 -4.87 -3.83
C ALA A 211 -15.26 -4.97 -5.35
N SER A 212 -15.65 -3.86 -5.99
CA SER A 212 -15.81 -3.79 -7.45
C SER A 212 -14.47 -4.00 -8.18
N CYS A 213 -13.38 -3.42 -7.65
CA CYS A 213 -12.03 -3.64 -8.16
C CYS A 213 -11.64 -5.12 -8.10
N VAL A 214 -11.82 -5.76 -6.94
CA VAL A 214 -11.50 -7.18 -6.76
C VAL A 214 -12.37 -8.08 -7.64
N ALA A 215 -13.66 -7.77 -7.80
CA ALA A 215 -14.52 -8.51 -8.72
C ALA A 215 -14.03 -8.41 -10.17
N HIS A 216 -13.56 -7.24 -10.60
CA HIS A 216 -12.97 -7.07 -11.92
C HIS A 216 -11.67 -7.89 -12.08
N LEU A 217 -10.80 -7.91 -11.07
CA LEU A 217 -9.60 -8.75 -11.07
C LEU A 217 -9.94 -10.24 -11.14
N ASP A 218 -10.94 -10.68 -10.36
CA ASP A 218 -11.43 -12.06 -10.34
C ASP A 218 -11.92 -12.51 -11.72
N LEU A 219 -12.62 -11.65 -12.46
CA LEU A 219 -13.06 -11.91 -13.85
C LEU A 219 -11.89 -12.10 -14.82
N LEU A 220 -10.76 -11.43 -14.58
CA LEU A 220 -9.53 -11.57 -15.36
C LEU A 220 -8.63 -12.71 -14.86
N GLY A 221 -9.07 -13.46 -13.84
CA GLY A 221 -8.29 -14.49 -13.20
C GLY A 221 -7.10 -13.96 -12.40
N VAL A 222 -7.14 -12.70 -11.96
CA VAL A 222 -6.12 -12.11 -11.11
C VAL A 222 -6.58 -12.18 -9.66
N CYS A 223 -5.72 -12.67 -8.77
CA CYS A 223 -5.90 -12.53 -7.32
C CYS A 223 -4.75 -11.69 -6.76
N HIS A 224 -5.07 -10.66 -5.97
CA HIS A 224 -4.11 -9.68 -5.49
C HIS A 224 -3.21 -10.23 -4.38
N ARG A 225 -3.81 -10.97 -3.44
CA ARG A 225 -3.19 -11.67 -2.29
C ARG A 225 -2.56 -10.82 -1.20
N ASP A 226 -2.54 -9.49 -1.32
CA ASP A 226 -2.11 -8.57 -0.25
C ASP A 226 -3.06 -7.36 -0.14
N ILE A 227 -4.36 -7.62 -0.05
CA ILE A 227 -5.35 -6.56 0.15
C ILE A 227 -5.30 -6.09 1.60
N LYS A 228 -5.00 -4.80 1.78
CA LYS A 228 -4.97 -4.07 3.04
C LYS A 228 -5.09 -2.57 2.79
N ASP A 229 -5.32 -1.81 3.85
CA ASP A 229 -5.43 -0.35 3.83
C ASP A 229 -4.16 0.36 3.33
N GLU A 230 -2.96 -0.14 3.66
CA GLU A 230 -1.69 0.39 3.13
C GLU A 230 -1.55 0.27 1.60
N ASN A 231 -2.18 -0.75 0.99
CA ASN A 231 -2.11 -0.99 -0.46
C ASN A 231 -3.27 -0.33 -1.23
N ILE A 232 -3.96 0.62 -0.60
CA ILE A 232 -5.07 1.36 -1.21
C ILE A 232 -4.78 2.84 -1.07
N VAL A 233 -4.55 3.53 -2.18
CA VAL A 233 -4.41 5.00 -2.18
C VAL A 233 -5.76 5.66 -2.32
N ILE A 234 -5.95 6.80 -1.64
CA ILE A 234 -7.23 7.49 -1.55
C ILE A 234 -7.06 9.01 -1.67
N ASP A 235 -7.98 9.66 -2.40
CA ASP A 235 -8.02 11.13 -2.53
C ASP A 235 -9.05 11.79 -1.59
N ASP A 236 -9.09 13.12 -1.62
CA ASP A 236 -9.98 13.98 -0.83
C ASP A 236 -11.47 13.80 -1.17
N LYS A 237 -11.77 13.12 -2.29
CA LYS A 237 -13.11 12.75 -2.74
C LYS A 237 -13.42 11.28 -2.43
N PHE A 238 -12.59 10.62 -1.62
CA PHE A 238 -12.70 9.22 -1.25
C PHE A 238 -12.73 8.27 -2.46
N GLN A 239 -12.08 8.65 -3.56
CA GLN A 239 -11.84 7.75 -4.68
C GLN A 239 -10.61 6.91 -4.37
N VAL A 240 -10.77 5.59 -4.45
CA VAL A 240 -9.71 4.65 -4.09
C VAL A 240 -9.12 3.97 -5.31
N LYS A 241 -7.82 3.69 -5.24
CA LYS A 241 -7.11 2.84 -6.20
C LYS A 241 -6.25 1.81 -5.47
N LEU A 242 -6.40 0.56 -5.89
CA LEU A 242 -5.54 -0.54 -5.46
C LEU A 242 -4.15 -0.39 -6.10
N ILE A 243 -3.11 -0.54 -5.29
CA ILE A 243 -1.70 -0.52 -5.67
C ILE A 243 -1.01 -1.82 -5.25
N ASP A 244 0.23 -1.99 -5.71
CA ASP A 244 1.15 -3.08 -5.33
C ASP A 244 0.70 -4.51 -5.70
N PHE A 245 0.81 -4.83 -7.00
CA PHE A 245 0.54 -6.17 -7.51
C PHE A 245 1.76 -7.12 -7.39
N GLY A 246 2.75 -6.79 -6.54
CA GLY A 246 3.96 -7.59 -6.36
C GLY A 246 3.70 -9.01 -5.85
N SER A 247 2.63 -9.16 -5.06
CA SER A 247 2.16 -10.45 -4.54
C SER A 247 1.06 -11.09 -5.39
N SER A 248 0.64 -10.51 -6.51
CA SER A 248 -0.49 -11.02 -7.28
C SER A 248 -0.17 -12.27 -8.12
N VAL A 249 -1.20 -13.03 -8.47
CA VAL A 249 -1.10 -14.27 -9.28
C VAL A 249 -2.18 -14.34 -10.34
N LEU A 250 -1.87 -15.08 -11.41
CA LEU A 250 -2.84 -15.50 -12.43
C LEU A 250 -3.37 -16.88 -12.08
N LEU A 251 -4.68 -17.01 -11.99
CA LEU A 251 -5.38 -18.24 -11.69
C LEU A 251 -5.70 -19.01 -12.98
N PRO A 252 -5.22 -20.26 -13.13
CA PRO A 252 -5.40 -21.06 -14.34
C PRO A 252 -6.86 -21.34 -14.74
N ARG A 253 -7.82 -21.17 -13.82
CA ARG A 253 -9.23 -21.54 -14.01
C ARG A 253 -9.96 -20.79 -15.13
N HIS A 254 -9.42 -19.66 -15.59
CA HIS A 254 -9.94 -18.94 -16.76
C HIS A 254 -9.35 -19.43 -18.10
N PHE A 255 -8.39 -20.37 -18.06
CA PHE A 255 -7.75 -21.02 -19.22
C PHE A 255 -8.21 -22.47 -19.43
N GLY A 256 -9.31 -22.90 -18.78
CA GLY A 256 -9.96 -24.19 -19.02
C GLY A 256 -9.55 -25.32 -18.08
N ASP A 257 -8.64 -25.07 -17.12
CA ASP A 257 -8.31 -26.04 -16.08
C ASP A 257 -9.28 -25.92 -14.89
N LYS A 258 -9.99 -27.00 -14.57
CA LYS A 258 -10.95 -27.04 -13.46
C LYS A 258 -10.32 -27.49 -12.14
N GLN A 259 -9.00 -27.67 -12.07
CA GLN A 259 -8.35 -28.00 -10.80
C GLN A 259 -8.36 -26.82 -9.82
N ASN A 260 -8.62 -27.15 -8.56
CA ASN A 260 -8.42 -26.23 -7.44
C ASN A 260 -6.92 -25.98 -7.26
N TYR A 261 -6.46 -24.81 -7.67
CA TYR A 261 -5.06 -24.42 -7.51
C TYR A 261 -4.79 -24.06 -6.05
N LEU A 262 -3.79 -24.70 -5.46
CA LEU A 262 -3.38 -24.50 -4.07
C LEU A 262 -2.01 -23.84 -3.99
N PHE A 263 -1.88 -22.88 -3.07
CA PHE A 263 -0.64 -22.20 -2.76
C PHE A 263 -0.09 -22.74 -1.44
N ASN A 264 1.22 -23.00 -1.41
CA ASN A 264 1.94 -23.46 -0.21
C ASN A 264 2.76 -22.35 0.46
N GLN A 265 2.84 -21.18 -0.16
CA GLN A 265 3.63 -20.04 0.31
C GLN A 265 2.74 -18.81 0.34
N PHE A 266 2.85 -18.05 1.42
CA PHE A 266 2.13 -16.81 1.64
C PHE A 266 3.11 -15.64 1.60
N TYR A 267 2.81 -14.64 0.77
CA TYR A 267 3.63 -13.45 0.55
C TYR A 267 2.93 -12.15 0.96
N GLY A 268 1.78 -12.25 1.65
CA GLY A 268 1.00 -11.10 2.11
C GLY A 268 1.23 -10.74 3.57
N THR A 269 0.39 -9.84 4.07
CA THR A 269 0.46 -9.31 5.43
C THR A 269 -0.22 -10.23 6.46
N VAL A 270 0.49 -10.61 7.52
CA VAL A 270 0.04 -11.62 8.50
C VAL A 270 -1.24 -11.23 9.24
N SER A 271 -1.43 -9.96 9.59
CA SER A 271 -2.67 -9.48 10.25
C SER A 271 -3.93 -9.61 9.37
N PHE A 272 -3.75 -9.76 8.06
CA PHE A 272 -4.82 -9.99 7.07
C PHE A 272 -4.90 -11.45 6.60
N ALA A 273 -4.07 -12.33 7.14
CA ALA A 273 -4.01 -13.73 6.73
C ALA A 273 -5.18 -14.55 7.29
N SER A 274 -5.69 -15.47 6.46
CA SER A 274 -6.81 -16.34 6.82
C SER A 274 -6.38 -17.49 7.76
N PRO A 275 -7.32 -18.13 8.47
CA PRO A 275 -7.04 -19.22 9.42
C PRO A 275 -6.22 -20.36 8.82
N GLU A 276 -6.53 -20.78 7.59
CA GLU A 276 -5.83 -21.86 6.90
C GLU A 276 -4.37 -21.51 6.57
N ILE A 277 -4.09 -20.24 6.25
CA ILE A 277 -2.73 -19.74 6.02
C ILE A 277 -1.95 -19.72 7.33
N LEU A 278 -2.56 -19.21 8.40
CA LEU A 278 -1.94 -19.14 9.74
C LEU A 278 -1.66 -20.54 10.32
N LEU A 279 -2.43 -21.54 9.91
CA LEU A 279 -2.19 -22.95 10.23
C LEU A 279 -1.13 -23.62 9.34
N GLY A 280 -0.50 -22.88 8.42
CA GLY A 280 0.51 -23.39 7.50
C GLY A 280 -0.04 -24.39 6.47
N ARG A 281 -1.35 -24.36 6.19
CA ARG A 281 -1.98 -25.30 5.25
C ARG A 281 -1.93 -24.75 3.82
N PRO A 282 -1.88 -25.63 2.80
CA PRO A 282 -2.14 -25.22 1.43
C PRO A 282 -3.50 -24.52 1.33
N TYR A 283 -3.56 -23.41 0.61
CA TYR A 283 -4.75 -22.56 0.57
C TYR A 283 -5.16 -22.18 -0.85
N ARG A 284 -6.44 -21.89 -1.03
CA ARG A 284 -6.99 -21.28 -2.25
C ARG A 284 -6.92 -19.77 -2.11
N ALA A 285 -6.43 -19.06 -3.13
CA ALA A 285 -6.18 -17.63 -3.04
C ALA A 285 -7.48 -16.82 -2.89
N GLU A 286 -8.53 -17.22 -3.59
CA GLU A 286 -9.80 -16.49 -3.67
C GLU A 286 -10.53 -16.41 -2.32
N PRO A 287 -10.82 -17.52 -1.60
CA PRO A 287 -11.44 -17.41 -0.28
C PRO A 287 -10.51 -16.77 0.77
N ALA A 288 -9.19 -16.84 0.61
CA ALA A 288 -8.26 -16.12 1.48
C ALA A 288 -8.34 -14.60 1.26
N GLU A 289 -8.49 -14.15 0.01
CA GLU A 289 -8.69 -12.74 -0.33
C GLU A 289 -10.02 -12.19 0.21
N ILE A 290 -11.08 -13.00 0.21
CA ILE A 290 -12.36 -12.64 0.85
C ILE A 290 -12.21 -12.44 2.36
N TRP A 291 -11.38 -13.25 3.01
CA TRP A 291 -11.05 -13.02 4.42
C TRP A 291 -10.34 -11.68 4.62
N SER A 292 -9.31 -11.38 3.81
CA SER A 292 -8.59 -10.10 3.88
C SER A 292 -9.52 -8.90 3.63
N LEU A 293 -10.51 -9.02 2.75
CA LEU A 293 -11.57 -8.02 2.57
C LEU A 293 -12.47 -7.86 3.80
N GLY A 294 -12.77 -8.94 4.53
CA GLY A 294 -13.46 -8.88 5.81
C GLY A 294 -12.66 -8.13 6.89
N VAL A 295 -11.36 -8.40 6.97
CA VAL A 295 -10.42 -7.68 7.86
C VAL A 295 -10.39 -6.20 7.49
N LEU A 296 -10.31 -5.89 6.20
CA LEU A 296 -10.29 -4.51 5.71
C LEU A 296 -11.58 -3.75 6.00
N LEU A 297 -12.77 -4.33 5.74
CA LEU A 297 -14.04 -3.68 6.04
C LEU A 297 -14.18 -3.38 7.54
N TYR A 298 -13.80 -4.34 8.39
CA TYR A 298 -13.76 -4.13 9.83
C TYR A 298 -12.82 -2.96 10.20
N THR A 299 -11.62 -2.94 9.62
CA THR A 299 -10.61 -1.90 9.90
C THR A 299 -11.07 -0.51 9.46
N ILE A 300 -11.74 -0.39 8.31
CA ILE A 300 -12.35 0.87 7.83
C ILE A 300 -13.38 1.39 8.85
N LEU A 301 -14.22 0.51 9.41
CA LEU A 301 -15.31 0.91 10.31
C LEU A 301 -14.83 1.24 11.73
N PHE A 302 -13.81 0.56 12.22
CA PHE A 302 -13.45 0.57 13.64
C PHE A 302 -12.04 1.09 13.93
N GLY A 303 -11.24 1.38 12.91
CA GLY A 303 -9.88 1.90 13.04
C GLY A 303 -8.85 0.91 13.61
N GLU A 304 -9.25 -0.34 13.84
CA GLU A 304 -8.40 -1.42 14.35
C GLU A 304 -8.70 -2.72 13.64
N VAL A 305 -7.72 -3.63 13.57
CA VAL A 305 -7.90 -4.96 12.99
C VAL A 305 -8.81 -5.83 13.89
N PRO A 306 -9.62 -6.75 13.32
CA PRO A 306 -10.56 -7.58 14.07
C PRO A 306 -9.93 -8.60 15.02
N PHE A 307 -8.64 -8.92 14.86
CA PHE A 307 -7.96 -9.97 15.61
C PHE A 307 -6.68 -9.41 16.22
N HIS A 308 -6.54 -9.50 17.55
CA HIS A 308 -5.34 -9.03 18.25
C HIS A 308 -4.15 -9.97 18.09
N ASP A 309 -4.41 -11.25 17.81
CA ASP A 309 -3.40 -12.27 17.56
C ASP A 309 -3.87 -13.34 16.56
N SER A 310 -2.93 -14.18 16.11
CA SER A 310 -3.22 -15.26 15.17
C SER A 310 -4.14 -16.33 15.74
N ASN A 311 -4.20 -16.55 17.06
CA ASN A 311 -5.06 -17.56 17.67
C ASN A 311 -6.54 -17.14 17.57
N MET A 312 -6.84 -15.85 17.78
CA MET A 312 -8.18 -15.29 17.57
C MET A 312 -8.62 -15.45 16.12
N ALA A 313 -7.74 -15.12 15.17
CA ALA A 313 -7.99 -15.32 13.75
C ALA A 313 -8.26 -16.79 13.43
N ILE A 314 -7.40 -17.72 13.90
CA ILE A 314 -7.56 -19.17 13.73
C ILE A 314 -8.89 -19.67 14.32
N ALA A 315 -9.32 -19.12 15.47
CA ALA A 315 -10.58 -19.46 16.12
C ALA A 315 -11.80 -18.85 15.40
N GLY A 316 -11.63 -17.85 14.54
CA GLY A 316 -12.70 -17.09 13.91
C GLY A 316 -13.44 -16.18 14.90
N GLN A 317 -12.77 -15.76 15.97
CA GLN A 317 -13.35 -14.93 17.03
C GLN A 317 -12.81 -13.51 16.90
N PHE A 318 -13.49 -12.68 16.11
CA PHE A 318 -13.13 -11.27 16.00
C PHE A 318 -13.73 -10.45 17.15
N VAL A 319 -13.05 -9.35 17.48
CA VAL A 319 -13.47 -8.41 18.52
C VAL A 319 -14.84 -7.85 18.19
N GLN A 320 -15.73 -7.82 19.18
CA GLN A 320 -17.04 -7.21 18.98
C GLN A 320 -16.90 -5.69 18.86
N PRO A 321 -17.49 -5.07 17.83
CA PRO A 321 -17.47 -3.62 17.66
C PRO A 321 -17.94 -2.87 18.90
N LYS A 322 -17.21 -1.81 19.28
CA LYS A 322 -17.67 -0.87 20.33
C LYS A 322 -18.78 0.05 19.82
N ILE A 323 -18.87 0.23 18.51
CA ILE A 323 -19.84 1.07 17.82
C ILE A 323 -20.84 0.16 17.11
N ASN A 324 -22.12 0.47 17.26
CA ASN A 324 -23.18 -0.26 16.58
C ASN A 324 -23.15 0.05 15.08
N VAL A 325 -23.09 -1.00 14.26
CA VAL A 325 -23.33 -0.95 12.81
C VAL A 325 -24.66 -1.63 12.50
N SER A 326 -25.16 -1.46 11.28
CA SER A 326 -26.38 -2.15 10.84
C SER A 326 -26.23 -3.67 10.92
N PRO A 327 -27.33 -4.42 11.17
CA PRO A 327 -27.31 -5.88 11.12
C PRO A 327 -26.77 -6.42 9.79
N GLU A 328 -27.05 -5.74 8.68
CA GLU A 328 -26.56 -6.08 7.35
C GLU A 328 -25.04 -5.89 7.24
N CYS A 329 -24.49 -4.81 7.81
CA CYS A 329 -23.04 -4.58 7.83
C CYS A 329 -22.34 -5.70 8.60
N PHE A 330 -22.81 -5.98 9.82
CA PHE A 330 -22.25 -7.01 10.67
C PHE A 330 -22.38 -8.41 10.06
N SER A 331 -23.52 -8.69 9.41
CA SER A 331 -23.74 -9.94 8.66
C SER A 331 -22.73 -10.11 7.53
N LEU A 332 -22.45 -9.05 6.76
CA LEU A 332 -21.46 -9.11 5.69
C LEU A 332 -20.04 -9.39 6.23
N ILE A 333 -19.61 -8.66 7.27
CA ILE A 333 -18.31 -8.86 7.92
C ILE A 333 -18.19 -10.31 8.42
N SER A 334 -19.21 -10.79 9.14
CA SER A 334 -19.24 -12.14 9.69
C SER A 334 -19.17 -13.21 8.60
N TRP A 335 -19.83 -12.98 7.46
CA TRP A 335 -19.82 -13.92 6.34
C TRP A 335 -18.44 -14.01 5.68
N MET A 336 -17.79 -12.87 5.42
CA MET A 336 -16.41 -12.82 4.89
C MET A 336 -15.38 -13.41 5.86
N LEU A 337 -15.55 -13.18 7.17
CA LEU A 337 -14.71 -13.72 8.24
C LEU A 337 -15.14 -15.13 8.71
N SER A 338 -15.84 -15.87 7.87
CA SER A 338 -16.14 -17.28 8.16
C SER A 338 -14.85 -18.09 8.26
N ARG A 339 -14.68 -18.81 9.38
CA ARG A 339 -13.48 -19.62 9.65
C ARG A 339 -13.20 -20.64 8.54
N SER A 340 -14.25 -21.35 8.08
CA SER A 340 -14.15 -22.29 6.97
C SER A 340 -14.12 -21.56 5.63
N PRO A 341 -13.11 -21.78 4.76
CA PRO A 341 -13.04 -21.15 3.44
C PRO A 341 -14.27 -21.40 2.57
N GLU A 342 -14.88 -22.58 2.66
CA GLU A 342 -16.04 -22.96 1.86
C GLU A 342 -17.35 -22.26 2.29
N ASN A 343 -17.35 -21.65 3.48
CA ASN A 343 -18.50 -20.88 3.97
C ASN A 343 -18.38 -19.39 3.64
N ARG A 344 -17.23 -18.93 3.14
CA ARG A 344 -17.02 -17.54 2.72
C ARG A 344 -17.75 -17.26 1.41
N PRO A 345 -18.31 -16.06 1.21
CA PRO A 345 -18.89 -15.68 -0.06
C PRO A 345 -17.83 -15.59 -1.16
N THR A 346 -18.24 -15.72 -2.42
CA THR A 346 -17.44 -15.22 -3.54
C THR A 346 -17.49 -13.68 -3.60
N ILE A 347 -16.54 -13.04 -4.27
CA ILE A 347 -16.54 -11.58 -4.40
C ILE A 347 -17.82 -11.05 -5.09
N HIS A 348 -18.36 -11.82 -6.03
CA HIS A 348 -19.61 -11.50 -6.70
C HIS A 348 -20.80 -11.58 -5.72
N GLN A 349 -20.80 -12.55 -4.80
CA GLN A 349 -21.80 -12.63 -3.74
C GLN A 349 -21.67 -11.49 -2.72
N VAL A 350 -20.44 -11.06 -2.40
CA VAL A 350 -20.18 -9.88 -1.57
C VAL A 350 -20.87 -8.65 -2.16
N LEU A 351 -20.67 -8.37 -3.45
CA LEU A 351 -21.30 -7.23 -4.13
C LEU A 351 -22.82 -7.28 -4.21
N MET A 352 -23.41 -8.48 -4.14
CA MET A 352 -24.87 -8.69 -4.10
C MET A 352 -25.45 -8.65 -2.68
N HIS A 353 -24.62 -8.50 -1.65
CA HIS A 353 -25.09 -8.51 -0.27
C HIS A 353 -26.02 -7.31 0.01
N PRO A 354 -27.13 -7.46 0.77
CA PRO A 354 -28.10 -6.39 1.05
C PRO A 354 -27.51 -5.11 1.63
N TRP A 355 -26.36 -5.20 2.31
CA TRP A 355 -25.64 -4.04 2.83
C TRP A 355 -25.30 -3.00 1.74
N PHE A 356 -25.11 -3.41 0.48
CA PHE A 356 -24.88 -2.49 -0.63
C PHE A 356 -26.16 -1.94 -1.26
N SER A 357 -27.33 -2.50 -0.95
CA SER A 357 -28.63 -2.15 -1.54
C SER A 357 -29.49 -1.28 -0.62
N ASN A 358 -29.34 -1.38 0.69
CA ASN A 358 -30.15 -0.66 1.68
C ASN A 358 -29.60 0.76 1.95
N ALA A 359 -29.51 1.58 0.89
CA ALA A 359 -29.13 3.00 0.98
C ALA A 359 -30.34 3.90 1.22
#